data_AF-X0TLX3-F1
#
_entry.id   AF-X0TLX3-F1
#
_cell.length_a   1.000
_cell.length_b   1.000
_cell.length_c   1.000
_cell.angle_alpha   90.00
_cell.angle_beta   90.00
_cell.angle_gamma   90.00
#
_symmetry.space_group_name_H-M   'P 1'
#
loop_
_entity.id
_entity.type
_entity.pdbx_description
1 polymer ?
#
loop_
_entity_poly.entity_id
_entity_poly.type
_entity_poly.pdbx_seq_one_letter_code
_entity_poly.pdbx_strand_id
1 'polypeptide(L)'
;MNGVKFRVVGFQEIKGSTLGDDQDNRVIIPISTAQTVLGRGNPDYIMMNATARNTIGRARLEVTRIMKARHRGQEDFQVLDQAEILRMVNRVLGIMTAVVGGIGGISLVVGGIGIMNIMLVSVTERTREIGLRKAVGARERDILRQFLIEAAALSLLGGAIGIAIGWCGSLALSAVWEALPSRVTPLAVLVAFAFSAAVGIFSGAYPAYRAAKLDPIEALRHE
;
A
#
# COMPACT_ATOMS: atom_id res chain seq x y z
N MET A 1 4.45 -23.40 38.42
CA MET A 1 4.64 -24.25 37.21
C MET A 1 5.17 -25.61 37.67
N ASN A 2 4.62 -26.73 37.19
CA ASN A 2 5.06 -28.09 37.54
C ASN A 2 5.27 -28.33 39.06
N GLY A 3 4.34 -27.85 39.90
CA GLY A 3 4.42 -28.01 41.36
C GLY A 3 5.41 -27.09 42.09
N VAL A 4 6.24 -26.33 41.36
CA VAL A 4 7.21 -25.39 41.94
C VAL A 4 6.57 -24.01 42.11
N LYS A 5 6.71 -23.44 43.31
CA LYS A 5 6.25 -22.09 43.68
C LYS A 5 7.30 -21.05 43.30
N PHE A 6 6.86 -19.95 42.71
CA PHE A 6 7.70 -18.82 42.31
C PHE A 6 7.25 -17.55 43.04
N ARG A 7 8.20 -16.67 43.38
CA ARG A 7 7.92 -15.33 43.92
C ARG A 7 7.95 -14.33 42.76
N VAL A 8 6.88 -13.56 42.62
CA VAL A 8 6.81 -12.46 41.65
C VAL A 8 7.67 -11.30 42.15
N VAL A 9 8.58 -10.80 41.31
CA VAL A 9 9.52 -9.71 41.65
C VAL A 9 9.24 -8.41 40.88
N GLY A 10 8.37 -8.46 39.87
CA GLY A 10 8.02 -7.31 39.05
C GLY A 10 7.06 -7.67 37.92
N PHE A 11 6.54 -6.65 37.27
CA PHE A 11 5.65 -6.73 36.10
C PHE A 11 6.30 -5.98 34.93
N GLN A 12 6.04 -6.43 33.70
CA GLN A 12 6.44 -5.70 32.50
C GLN A 12 5.40 -4.62 32.16
N GLU A 13 5.81 -3.61 31.39
CA GLU A 13 4.86 -2.69 30.76
C GLU A 13 3.97 -3.45 29.77
N ILE A 14 2.70 -3.07 29.75
CA ILE A 14 1.68 -3.64 28.85
C ILE A 14 2.09 -3.32 27.41
N LYS A 15 2.25 -4.36 26.59
CA LYS A 15 2.58 -4.26 25.17
C LYS A 15 1.40 -4.62 24.26
N GLY A 16 0.38 -5.29 24.79
CA GLY A 16 -0.77 -5.75 24.04
C GLY A 16 -0.49 -6.96 23.16
N SER A 17 -1.48 -7.36 22.36
CA SER A 17 -1.33 -8.44 21.39
C SER A 17 -0.87 -7.90 20.03
N THR A 18 0.09 -8.55 19.38
CA THR A 18 0.46 -8.26 18.00
C THR A 18 0.31 -9.54 17.18
N LEU A 19 -0.47 -9.49 16.08
CA LEU A 19 -0.68 -10.64 15.18
C LEU A 19 -1.15 -11.92 15.89
N GLY A 20 -1.93 -11.79 16.97
CA GLY A 20 -2.43 -12.93 17.74
C GLY A 20 -1.44 -13.53 18.75
N ASP A 21 -0.22 -12.99 18.87
CA ASP A 21 0.70 -13.30 19.98
C ASP A 21 0.42 -12.32 21.12
N ASP A 22 -0.03 -12.83 22.27
CA ASP A 22 -0.26 -12.06 23.49
C ASP A 22 1.08 -11.90 24.24
N GLN A 23 1.65 -10.69 24.19
CA GLN A 23 2.90 -10.41 24.88
C GLN A 23 2.72 -10.19 26.38
N ASP A 24 1.49 -9.95 26.84
CA ASP A 24 1.18 -9.64 28.23
C ASP A 24 0.94 -10.92 29.04
N ASN A 25 0.57 -12.03 28.40
CA ASN A 25 0.43 -13.34 29.02
C ASN A 25 1.73 -14.16 29.00
N ARG A 26 2.84 -13.57 29.45
CA ARG A 26 4.16 -14.23 29.51
C ARG A 26 4.80 -14.12 30.88
N VAL A 27 5.45 -15.21 31.31
CA VAL A 27 6.24 -15.26 32.54
C VAL A 27 7.72 -15.40 32.20
N ILE A 28 8.54 -14.53 32.77
CA ILE A 28 9.99 -14.55 32.58
C ILE A 28 10.64 -15.02 33.87
N ILE A 29 11.48 -16.05 33.75
CA ILE A 29 12.26 -16.61 34.85
C ILE A 29 13.74 -16.72 34.43
N PRO A 30 14.69 -16.70 35.38
CA PRO A 30 16.09 -16.95 35.07
C PRO A 30 16.29 -18.30 34.38
N ILE A 31 17.17 -18.35 33.36
CA ILE A 31 17.43 -19.57 32.58
C ILE A 31 17.91 -20.73 33.45
N SER A 32 18.74 -20.48 34.46
CA SER A 32 19.22 -21.50 35.40
C SER A 32 18.08 -22.17 36.17
N THR A 33 17.07 -21.40 36.57
CA THR A 33 15.86 -21.94 37.22
C THR A 33 15.00 -22.71 36.22
N ALA A 34 14.85 -22.19 35.01
CA ALA A 34 14.08 -22.86 33.95
C ALA A 34 14.68 -24.22 33.60
N GLN A 35 16.01 -24.32 33.47
CA GLN A 35 16.71 -25.57 33.15
C GLN A 35 16.49 -26.65 34.22
N THR A 36 16.60 -26.27 35.50
CA THR A 36 16.38 -27.20 36.63
C THR A 36 14.92 -27.66 36.73
N VAL A 37 13.96 -26.75 36.55
CA VAL A 37 12.52 -27.06 36.73
C VAL A 37 11.91 -27.77 35.52
N LEU A 38 12.39 -27.48 34.31
CA LEU A 38 11.87 -28.06 33.06
C LEU A 38 12.68 -29.28 32.58
N GLY A 39 13.83 -29.57 33.21
CA GLY A 39 14.70 -30.69 32.81
C GLY A 39 15.31 -30.54 31.42
N ARG A 40 15.36 -29.31 30.87
CA ARG A 40 15.97 -29.01 29.56
C ARG A 40 17.35 -28.40 29.77
N GLY A 41 18.38 -29.01 29.18
CA GLY A 41 19.77 -28.55 29.32
C GLY A 41 20.17 -27.39 28.41
N ASN A 42 19.61 -27.32 27.19
CA ASN A 42 20.05 -26.36 26.18
C ASN A 42 18.98 -25.27 25.93
N PRO A 43 19.39 -24.02 25.67
CA PRO A 43 18.46 -22.96 25.25
C PRO A 43 17.94 -23.21 23.84
N ASP A 44 16.67 -22.89 23.61
CA ASP A 44 16.05 -22.95 22.27
C ASP A 44 16.61 -21.87 21.33
N TYR A 45 17.00 -20.71 21.87
CA TYR A 45 17.64 -19.62 21.13
C TYR A 45 18.54 -18.79 22.04
N ILE A 46 19.53 -18.11 21.44
CA ILE A 46 20.42 -17.16 22.14
C ILE A 46 20.30 -15.79 21.46
N MET A 47 19.86 -14.79 22.21
CA MET A 47 19.84 -13.41 21.73
C MET A 47 21.19 -12.74 21.99
N MET A 48 21.72 -12.06 20.97
CA MET A 48 23.00 -11.34 21.03
C MET A 48 22.82 -9.93 20.49
N ASN A 49 23.39 -8.95 21.19
CA ASN A 49 23.42 -7.56 20.74
C ASN A 49 24.77 -7.25 20.10
N ALA A 50 24.74 -6.78 18.85
CA ALA A 50 25.94 -6.23 18.21
C ALA A 50 26.28 -4.86 18.82
N THR A 51 27.58 -4.55 18.88
CA THR A 51 28.07 -3.25 19.38
C THR A 51 27.63 -2.07 18.53
N ALA A 52 27.43 -2.27 17.23
CA ALA A 52 26.93 -1.25 16.32
C ALA A 52 26.16 -1.87 15.14
N ARG A 53 25.29 -1.08 14.49
CA ARG A 53 24.46 -1.56 13.37
C ARG A 53 25.30 -2.05 12.17
N ASN A 54 26.44 -1.42 11.91
CA ASN A 54 27.35 -1.79 10.82
C ASN A 54 28.20 -3.05 11.12
N THR A 55 28.26 -3.51 12.37
CA THR A 55 29.04 -4.71 12.73
C THR A 55 28.21 -5.99 12.70
N ILE A 56 26.89 -5.92 12.54
CA ILE A 56 25.97 -7.08 12.53
C ILE A 56 26.42 -8.16 11.54
N GLY A 57 26.80 -7.78 10.31
CA GLY A 57 27.24 -8.74 9.29
C GLY A 57 28.54 -9.45 9.68
N ARG A 58 29.51 -8.72 10.26
CA ARG A 58 30.77 -9.30 10.75
C ARG A 58 30.53 -10.19 11.96
N ALA A 59 29.72 -9.73 12.92
CA ALA A 59 29.35 -10.48 14.11
C ALA A 59 28.64 -11.80 13.75
N ARG A 60 27.75 -11.79 12.76
CA ARG A 60 27.10 -13.01 12.24
C ARG A 60 28.14 -14.03 11.76
N LEU A 61 29.08 -13.60 10.92
CA LEU A 61 30.13 -14.50 10.40
C LEU A 61 31.02 -15.07 11.52
N GLU A 62 31.37 -14.23 12.50
CA GLU A 62 32.18 -14.64 13.64
C GLU A 62 31.45 -15.64 14.55
N VAL A 63 30.19 -15.37 14.88
CA VAL A 63 29.33 -16.29 15.64
C VAL A 63 29.17 -17.60 14.88
N THR A 64 28.87 -17.57 13.57
CA THR A 64 28.76 -18.78 12.76
C THR A 64 30.05 -19.59 12.79
N ARG A 65 31.22 -18.94 12.70
CA ARG A 65 32.52 -19.63 12.79
C ARG A 65 32.73 -20.28 14.16
N ILE A 66 32.45 -19.56 15.24
CA ILE A 66 32.60 -20.06 16.61
C ILE A 66 31.65 -21.24 16.86
N MET A 67 30.39 -21.12 16.45
CA MET A 67 29.39 -22.18 16.59
C MET A 67 29.77 -23.41 15.76
N LYS A 68 30.18 -23.24 14.51
CA LYS A 68 30.65 -24.35 13.66
C LYS A 68 31.85 -25.08 14.28
N ALA A 69 32.79 -24.35 14.88
CA ALA A 69 33.91 -24.96 15.59
C ALA A 69 33.47 -25.75 16.85
N ARG A 70 32.54 -25.18 17.65
CA ARG A 70 32.00 -25.84 18.86
C ARG A 70 31.15 -27.07 18.54
N HIS A 71 30.44 -27.05 17.41
CA HIS A 71 29.59 -28.13 16.91
C HIS A 71 30.33 -29.12 16.01
N ARG A 72 31.68 -29.14 16.07
CA ARG A 72 32.53 -30.09 15.33
C ARG A 72 32.27 -30.08 13.81
N GLY A 73 31.93 -28.92 13.26
CA GLY A 73 31.65 -28.73 11.84
C GLY A 73 30.21 -29.02 11.41
N GLN A 74 29.34 -29.47 12.32
CA GLN A 74 27.92 -29.69 12.02
C GLN A 74 27.18 -28.35 11.86
N GLU A 75 26.20 -28.33 10.96
CA GLU A 75 25.34 -27.17 10.69
C GLU A 75 23.93 -27.37 11.29
N ASP A 76 23.90 -27.60 12.60
CA ASP A 76 22.72 -27.83 13.43
C ASP A 76 22.20 -26.55 14.11
N PHE A 77 22.71 -25.37 13.72
CA PHE A 77 22.34 -24.08 14.27
C PHE A 77 22.04 -23.07 13.16
N GLN A 78 21.20 -22.08 13.45
CA GLN A 78 20.90 -20.96 12.56
C GLN A 78 21.21 -19.64 13.26
N VAL A 79 22.00 -18.78 12.61
CA VAL A 79 22.24 -17.41 13.07
C VAL A 79 21.32 -16.49 12.28
N LEU A 80 20.24 -16.05 12.92
CA LEU A 80 19.30 -15.10 12.36
C LEU A 80 19.69 -13.69 12.79
N ASP A 81 19.88 -12.79 11.83
CA ASP A 81 20.00 -11.36 12.13
C ASP A 81 18.63 -10.68 12.06
N GLN A 82 18.30 -9.86 13.05
CA GLN A 82 16.99 -9.19 13.12
C GLN A 82 16.76 -8.26 11.92
N ALA A 83 17.84 -7.76 11.31
CA ALA A 83 17.75 -6.95 10.10
C ALA A 83 17.31 -7.78 8.88
N GLU A 84 17.60 -9.08 8.81
CA GLU A 84 17.21 -10.01 7.76
C GLU A 84 15.73 -10.31 7.84
N ILE A 85 15.20 -10.51 9.05
CA ILE A 85 13.75 -10.65 9.29
C ILE A 85 13.03 -9.38 8.79
N LEU A 86 13.49 -8.20 9.19
CA LEU A 86 12.91 -6.93 8.73
C LEU A 86 13.03 -6.74 7.22
N ARG A 87 14.17 -7.10 6.61
CA ARG A 87 14.35 -7.06 5.14
C ARG A 87 13.39 -8.01 4.43
N MET A 88 13.19 -9.21 4.97
CA MET A 88 12.28 -10.20 4.41
C MET A 88 10.82 -9.72 4.49
N VAL A 89 10.40 -9.22 5.65
CA VAL A 89 9.07 -8.61 5.84
C VAL A 89 8.87 -7.45 4.86
N ASN A 90 9.82 -6.51 4.79
CA ASN A 90 9.74 -5.37 3.87
C ASN A 90 9.72 -5.81 2.39
N ARG A 91 10.44 -6.89 2.04
CA ARG A 91 10.41 -7.43 0.68
C ARG A 91 9.04 -8.01 0.34
N VAL A 92 8.45 -8.81 1.24
CA VAL A 92 7.11 -9.39 1.05
C VAL A 92 6.06 -8.28 0.96
N LEU A 93 6.10 -7.31 1.89
CA LEU A 93 5.21 -6.15 1.85
C LEU A 93 5.40 -5.35 0.56
N GLY A 94 6.63 -5.12 0.12
CA GLY A 94 6.92 -4.42 -1.14
C GLY A 94 6.37 -5.13 -2.37
N ILE A 95 6.46 -6.47 -2.44
CA ILE A 95 5.85 -7.26 -3.51
C ILE A 95 4.32 -7.11 -3.48
N MET A 96 3.70 -7.21 -2.30
CA MET A 96 2.25 -7.03 -2.16
C MET A 96 1.81 -5.62 -2.56
N THR A 97 2.55 -4.59 -2.15
CA THR A 97 2.32 -3.20 -2.58
C THR A 97 2.44 -3.06 -4.09
N ALA A 98 3.42 -3.69 -4.72
CA ALA A 98 3.59 -3.66 -6.17
C ALA A 98 2.44 -4.36 -6.90
N VAL A 99 1.97 -5.51 -6.40
CA VAL A 99 0.82 -6.23 -6.97
C VAL A 99 -0.46 -5.42 -6.84
N VAL A 100 -0.78 -4.93 -5.65
CA VAL A 100 -1.98 -4.10 -5.41
C VAL A 100 -1.92 -2.80 -6.23
N GLY A 101 -0.75 -2.16 -6.27
CA GLY A 101 -0.51 -0.98 -7.11
C GLY A 101 -0.66 -1.29 -8.61
N GLY A 102 -0.20 -2.45 -9.07
CA GLY A 102 -0.36 -2.91 -10.44
C GLY A 102 -1.82 -3.14 -10.81
N ILE A 103 -2.58 -3.82 -9.95
CA ILE A 103 -4.03 -4.03 -10.13
C ILE A 103 -4.73 -2.67 -10.18
N GLY A 104 -4.42 -1.77 -9.23
CA GLY A 104 -4.97 -0.41 -9.21
C GLY A 104 -4.64 0.38 -10.48
N GLY A 105 -3.40 0.27 -10.99
CA GLY A 105 -2.98 0.88 -12.25
C GLY A 105 -3.75 0.36 -13.46
N ILE A 106 -3.96 -0.96 -13.56
CA ILE A 106 -4.78 -1.55 -14.63
C ILE A 106 -6.23 -1.07 -14.53
N SER A 107 -6.81 -1.07 -13.32
CA SER A 107 -8.17 -0.56 -13.09
C SER A 107 -8.33 0.90 -13.51
N LEU A 108 -7.29 1.73 -13.30
CA LEU A 108 -7.30 3.12 -13.74
C LEU A 108 -7.25 3.26 -15.27
N VAL A 109 -6.48 2.43 -15.96
CA VAL A 109 -6.46 2.41 -17.44
C VAL A 109 -7.83 2.00 -17.98
N VAL A 110 -8.43 0.95 -17.44
CA VAL A 110 -9.78 0.49 -17.83
C VAL A 110 -10.83 1.56 -17.54
N GLY A 111 -10.75 2.21 -16.37
CA GLY A 111 -11.60 3.34 -16.02
C GLY A 111 -11.44 4.52 -16.99
N GLY A 112 -10.20 4.84 -17.37
CA GLY A 112 -9.88 5.87 -18.37
C GLY A 112 -10.46 5.56 -19.75
N ILE A 113 -10.40 4.29 -20.19
CA ILE A 113 -11.08 3.85 -21.43
C ILE A 113 -12.59 4.05 -21.32
N GLY A 114 -13.18 3.77 -20.15
CA GLY A 114 -14.59 4.03 -19.86
C GLY A 114 -14.96 5.51 -20.01
N ILE A 115 -14.17 6.40 -19.40
CA ILE A 115 -14.34 7.87 -19.53
C ILE A 115 -14.27 8.29 -20.99
N MET A 116 -13.26 7.79 -21.72
CA MET A 116 -13.10 8.09 -23.15
C MET A 116 -14.33 7.67 -23.95
N ASN A 117 -14.88 6.48 -23.71
CA ASN A 117 -16.03 5.98 -24.43
C ASN A 117 -17.30 6.80 -24.14
N ILE A 118 -17.57 7.08 -22.87
CA ILE A 118 -18.71 7.93 -22.45
C ILE A 118 -18.59 9.32 -23.10
N MET A 119 -17.39 9.91 -23.10
CA MET A 119 -17.14 11.20 -23.74
C MET A 119 -17.34 11.13 -25.26
N LEU A 120 -16.89 10.08 -25.94
CA LEU A 120 -17.12 9.92 -27.38
C LEU A 120 -18.61 9.85 -27.72
N VAL A 121 -19.39 9.07 -26.97
CA VAL A 121 -20.84 8.97 -27.13
C VAL A 121 -21.50 10.33 -26.86
N SER A 122 -21.11 11.00 -25.78
CA SER A 122 -21.65 12.33 -25.43
C SER A 122 -21.37 13.38 -26.51
N VAL A 123 -20.17 13.37 -27.10
CA VAL A 123 -19.83 14.26 -28.23
C VAL A 123 -20.71 13.97 -29.44
N THR A 124 -20.96 12.69 -29.74
CA THR A 124 -21.83 12.33 -30.87
C THR A 124 -23.29 12.72 -30.64
N GLU A 125 -23.81 12.58 -29.42
CA GLU A 125 -25.18 13.01 -29.07
C GLU A 125 -25.33 14.53 -29.09
N ARG A 126 -24.30 15.26 -28.65
CA ARG A 126 -24.30 16.74 -28.58
C ARG A 126 -23.74 17.39 -29.86
N THR A 127 -23.60 16.66 -30.97
CA THR A 127 -22.99 17.15 -32.22
C THR A 127 -23.64 18.44 -32.71
N ARG A 128 -24.98 18.49 -32.75
CA ARG A 128 -25.75 19.65 -33.21
C ARG A 128 -25.56 20.89 -32.33
N GLU A 129 -25.47 20.71 -31.02
CA GLU A 129 -25.21 21.80 -30.07
C GLU A 129 -23.81 22.38 -30.25
N ILE A 130 -22.80 21.52 -30.46
CA ILE A 130 -21.42 21.93 -30.72
C ILE A 130 -21.33 22.71 -32.04
N GLY A 131 -22.02 22.22 -33.09
CA GLY A 131 -22.13 22.89 -34.38
C GLY A 131 -22.73 24.28 -34.26
N LEU A 132 -23.83 24.43 -33.51
CA LEU A 132 -24.47 25.72 -33.25
C LEU A 132 -23.52 26.69 -32.51
N ARG A 133 -22.80 26.22 -31.48
CA ARG A 133 -21.81 27.06 -30.76
C ARG A 133 -20.70 27.54 -31.70
N LYS A 134 -20.17 26.66 -32.56
CA LYS A 134 -19.15 27.04 -33.55
C LYS A 134 -19.68 28.02 -34.60
N ALA A 135 -20.92 27.85 -35.06
CA ALA A 135 -21.57 28.76 -36.02
C ALA A 135 -21.77 30.18 -35.46
N VAL A 136 -21.99 30.32 -34.15
CA VAL A 136 -22.11 31.61 -33.44
C VAL A 136 -20.74 32.19 -33.05
N GLY A 137 -19.63 31.50 -33.36
CA GLY A 137 -18.26 32.03 -33.24
C GLY A 137 -17.40 31.41 -32.13
N ALA A 138 -17.82 30.32 -31.48
CA ALA A 138 -16.97 29.61 -30.53
C ALA A 138 -15.71 29.05 -31.23
N ARG A 139 -14.53 29.27 -30.65
CA ARG A 139 -13.28 28.76 -31.20
C ARG A 139 -13.11 27.30 -30.81
N GLU A 140 -12.33 26.55 -31.60
CA GLU A 140 -12.02 25.13 -31.30
C GLU A 140 -11.45 24.94 -29.89
N ARG A 141 -10.61 25.88 -29.43
CA ARG A 141 -10.04 25.89 -28.08
C ARG A 141 -11.08 26.05 -26.96
N ASP A 142 -12.22 26.67 -27.23
CA ASP A 142 -13.27 26.88 -26.24
C ASP A 142 -14.03 25.57 -26.03
N ILE A 143 -14.35 24.88 -27.13
CA ILE A 143 -14.94 23.53 -27.11
C ILE A 143 -13.98 22.53 -26.46
N LEU A 144 -12.70 22.56 -26.85
CA LEU A 144 -11.67 21.68 -26.27
C LEU A 144 -11.59 21.85 -24.75
N ARG A 145 -11.51 23.10 -24.26
CA ARG A 145 -11.45 23.41 -22.82
C ARG A 145 -12.69 22.94 -22.08
N GLN A 146 -13.88 23.12 -22.66
CA GLN A 146 -15.13 22.67 -22.04
C GLN A 146 -15.12 21.16 -21.80
N PHE A 147 -14.83 20.36 -22.83
CA PHE A 147 -14.82 18.91 -22.71
C PHE A 147 -13.67 18.41 -21.82
N LEU A 148 -12.50 19.05 -21.85
CA LEU A 148 -11.41 18.73 -20.93
C LEU A 148 -11.78 19.00 -19.47
N ILE A 149 -12.49 20.09 -19.19
CA ILE A 149 -12.98 20.41 -17.85
C ILE A 149 -14.06 19.40 -17.41
N GLU A 150 -14.96 18.98 -18.32
CA GLU A 150 -15.97 17.95 -18.03
C GLU A 150 -15.31 16.61 -17.68
N ALA A 151 -14.32 16.16 -18.46
CA ALA A 151 -13.55 14.96 -18.18
C ALA A 151 -12.75 15.06 -16.88
N ALA A 152 -12.09 16.20 -16.64
CA ALA A 152 -11.36 16.44 -15.41
C ALA A 152 -12.31 16.43 -14.20
N ALA A 153 -13.45 17.11 -14.26
CA ALA A 153 -14.44 17.14 -13.19
C ALA A 153 -14.97 15.74 -12.86
N LEU A 154 -15.32 14.94 -13.87
CA LEU A 154 -15.74 13.55 -13.69
C LEU A 154 -14.65 12.71 -13.01
N SER A 155 -13.39 12.85 -13.44
CA SER A 155 -12.26 12.13 -12.85
C SER A 155 -11.93 12.57 -11.43
N LEU A 156 -12.09 13.87 -11.12
CA LEU A 156 -11.86 14.42 -9.80
C LEU A 156 -12.95 13.99 -8.82
N LEU A 157 -14.21 13.98 -9.26
CA LEU A 157 -15.34 13.46 -8.46
C LEU A 157 -15.17 11.97 -8.19
N GLY A 158 -14.85 11.18 -9.21
CA GLY A 158 -14.55 9.75 -9.05
C GLY A 158 -13.36 9.51 -8.12
N GLY A 159 -12.29 10.31 -8.25
CA GLY A 159 -11.12 10.26 -7.38
C GLY A 159 -11.44 10.61 -5.93
N ALA A 160 -12.24 11.66 -5.69
CA ALA A 160 -12.69 12.06 -4.35
C ALA A 160 -13.55 10.97 -3.70
N ILE A 161 -14.48 10.38 -4.44
CA ILE A 161 -15.30 9.26 -3.97
C ILE A 161 -14.42 8.05 -3.67
N GLY A 162 -13.48 7.71 -4.55
CA GLY A 162 -12.54 6.61 -4.35
C GLY A 162 -11.67 6.80 -3.11
N ILE A 163 -11.15 8.01 -2.88
CA ILE A 163 -10.40 8.37 -1.67
C ILE A 163 -11.29 8.23 -0.43
N ALA A 164 -12.53 8.71 -0.47
CA ALA A 164 -13.46 8.60 0.65
C ALA A 164 -13.76 7.13 0.99
N ILE A 165 -14.03 6.29 -0.01
CA ILE A 165 -14.25 4.85 0.16
C ILE A 165 -13.00 4.18 0.75
N GLY A 166 -11.81 4.49 0.20
CA GLY A 166 -10.55 3.96 0.71
C GLY A 166 -10.26 4.37 2.16
N TRP A 167 -10.57 5.62 2.51
CA TRP A 167 -10.43 6.14 3.87
C TRP A 167 -11.38 5.44 4.84
N CYS A 168 -12.67 5.34 4.50
CA CYS A 168 -13.66 4.63 5.31
C CYS A 168 -13.31 3.14 5.46
N GLY A 169 -12.85 2.49 4.39
CA GLY A 169 -12.37 1.11 4.43
C GLY A 169 -11.17 0.94 5.36
N SER A 170 -10.21 1.87 5.31
CA SER A 170 -9.06 1.91 6.23
C SER A 170 -9.49 2.01 7.70
N LEU A 171 -10.47 2.88 8.01
CA LEU A 171 -11.00 3.01 9.37
C LEU A 171 -11.73 1.74 9.83
N ALA A 172 -12.55 1.15 8.96
CA ALA A 172 -13.27 -0.09 9.25
C ALA A 172 -12.32 -1.27 9.50
N LEU A 173 -11.27 -1.42 8.70
CA LEU A 173 -10.26 -2.46 8.92
C LEU A 173 -9.51 -2.25 10.24
N SER A 174 -9.15 -1.01 10.56
CA SER A 174 -8.43 -0.69 11.81
C SER A 174 -9.28 -0.98 13.05
N ALA A 175 -10.61 -0.88 12.94
CA ALA A 175 -11.54 -1.22 14.03
C ALA A 175 -11.71 -2.73 14.25
N VAL A 176 -11.50 -3.55 13.20
CA VAL A 176 -11.66 -5.01 13.28
C VAL A 176 -10.32 -5.71 13.58
N TRP A 177 -9.21 -5.15 13.09
CA TRP A 177 -7.86 -5.68 13.28
C TRP A 177 -6.92 -4.63 13.88
N GLU A 178 -6.80 -4.60 15.20
CA GLU A 178 -5.88 -3.70 15.94
C GLU A 178 -4.41 -3.87 15.51
N ALA A 179 -4.04 -5.05 15.02
CA ALA A 179 -2.68 -5.38 14.60
C ALA A 179 -2.27 -4.78 13.23
N LEU A 180 -3.20 -4.19 12.46
CA LEU A 180 -2.92 -3.55 11.17
C LEU A 180 -3.16 -2.04 11.29
N PRO A 181 -2.15 -1.26 11.76
CA PRO A 181 -2.26 0.19 11.83
C PRO A 181 -2.31 0.78 10.41
N SER A 182 -3.52 0.98 9.89
CA SER A 182 -3.73 1.64 8.61
C SER A 182 -3.65 3.15 8.79
N ARG A 183 -2.61 3.77 8.22
CA ARG A 183 -2.42 5.23 8.23
C ARG A 183 -2.52 5.78 6.83
N VAL A 184 -3.58 6.55 6.58
CA VAL A 184 -3.71 7.35 5.35
C VAL A 184 -2.83 8.59 5.49
N THR A 185 -1.81 8.73 4.65
CA THR A 185 -0.92 9.89 4.67
C THR A 185 -1.44 10.99 3.73
N PRO A 186 -1.26 12.28 4.07
CA PRO A 186 -1.66 13.38 3.19
C PRO A 186 -1.01 13.31 1.81
N LEU A 187 0.23 12.82 1.74
CA LEU A 187 0.96 12.62 0.49
C LEU A 187 0.31 11.56 -0.39
N ALA A 188 -0.16 10.44 0.18
CA ALA A 188 -0.87 9.41 -0.58
C ALA A 188 -2.19 9.94 -1.18
N VAL A 189 -2.94 10.76 -0.44
CA VAL A 189 -4.16 11.42 -0.92
C VAL A 189 -3.83 12.37 -2.08
N LEU A 190 -2.80 13.21 -1.93
CA LEU A 190 -2.38 14.15 -2.97
C LEU A 190 -1.95 13.42 -4.25
N VAL A 191 -1.16 12.34 -4.10
CA VAL A 191 -0.72 11.51 -5.24
C VAL A 191 -1.92 10.86 -5.92
N ALA A 192 -2.86 10.28 -5.17
CA ALA A 192 -4.07 9.68 -5.73
C ALA A 192 -4.93 10.71 -6.48
N PHE A 193 -5.10 11.91 -5.93
CA PHE A 193 -5.87 12.99 -6.55
C PHE A 193 -5.21 13.48 -7.84
N ALA A 194 -3.90 13.75 -7.81
CA ALA A 194 -3.13 14.16 -8.98
C ALA A 194 -3.15 13.09 -10.08
N PHE A 195 -3.07 11.82 -9.70
CA PHE A 195 -3.11 10.71 -10.64
C PHE A 195 -4.50 10.56 -11.27
N SER A 196 -5.58 10.71 -10.50
CA SER A 196 -6.95 10.71 -11.02
C SER A 196 -7.17 11.83 -12.03
N ALA A 197 -6.71 13.05 -11.72
CA ALA A 197 -6.77 14.19 -12.63
C ALA A 197 -5.99 13.94 -13.92
N ALA A 198 -4.78 13.40 -13.82
CA ALA A 198 -3.96 13.08 -14.98
C ALA A 198 -4.63 12.07 -15.90
N VAL A 199 -5.20 10.99 -15.35
CA VAL A 199 -5.94 9.98 -16.13
C VAL A 199 -7.16 10.60 -16.81
N GLY A 200 -7.95 11.40 -16.08
CA GLY A 200 -9.11 12.08 -16.65
C GLY A 200 -8.77 13.00 -17.83
N ILE A 201 -7.71 13.80 -17.69
CA ILE A 201 -7.23 14.68 -18.77
C ILE A 201 -6.73 13.87 -19.97
N PHE A 202 -5.94 12.83 -19.75
CA PHE A 202 -5.43 11.97 -20.83
C PHE A 202 -6.56 11.27 -21.59
N SER A 203 -7.49 10.66 -20.86
CA SER A 203 -8.64 9.97 -21.44
C SER A 203 -9.64 10.90 -22.12
N GLY A 204 -9.77 12.14 -21.63
CA GLY A 204 -10.65 13.16 -22.19
C GLY A 204 -10.06 13.93 -23.37
N ALA A 205 -8.73 13.94 -23.54
CA ALA A 205 -8.06 14.74 -24.57
C ALA A 205 -8.46 14.36 -26.00
N TYR A 206 -8.51 13.07 -26.31
CA TYR A 206 -8.90 12.59 -27.65
C TYR A 206 -10.36 12.97 -28.02
N PRO A 207 -11.38 12.63 -27.22
CA PRO A 207 -12.76 13.02 -27.53
C PRO A 207 -12.96 14.54 -27.55
N ALA A 208 -12.31 15.29 -26.64
CA ALA A 208 -12.38 16.74 -26.64
C ALA A 208 -11.80 17.35 -27.93
N TYR A 209 -10.69 16.79 -28.43
CA TYR A 209 -10.10 17.18 -29.70
C TYR A 209 -11.02 16.88 -30.88
N ARG A 210 -11.63 15.69 -30.89
CA ARG A 210 -12.62 15.32 -31.92
C ARG A 210 -13.82 16.27 -31.93
N ALA A 211 -14.33 16.64 -30.75
CA ALA A 211 -15.43 17.61 -30.62
C ALA A 211 -15.05 18.99 -31.15
N ALA A 212 -13.85 19.47 -30.81
CA ALA A 212 -13.35 20.77 -31.25
C ALA A 212 -13.22 20.87 -32.78
N LYS A 213 -12.88 19.76 -33.45
CA LYS A 213 -12.69 19.67 -34.90
C LYS A 213 -13.95 19.42 -35.74
N LEU A 214 -15.12 19.29 -35.12
CA LEU A 214 -16.39 19.14 -35.86
C LEU A 214 -16.62 20.34 -36.79
N ASP A 215 -16.95 20.08 -38.06
CA ASP A 215 -17.34 21.13 -39.00
C ASP A 215 -18.77 21.61 -38.66
N PRO A 216 -18.98 22.92 -38.41
CA PRO A 216 -20.30 23.44 -38.08
C PRO A 216 -21.37 23.17 -39.17
N ILE A 217 -20.99 23.09 -40.45
CA ILE A 217 -21.92 22.79 -41.54
C ILE A 217 -22.33 21.32 -41.50
N GLU A 218 -21.38 20.40 -41.33
CA GLU A 218 -21.67 18.96 -41.20
C GLU A 218 -22.48 18.66 -39.93
N ALA A 219 -22.16 19.34 -38.83
CA ALA A 219 -22.83 19.18 -37.54
C ALA A 219 -24.29 19.64 -37.54
N LEU A 220 -24.67 20.59 -38.41
CA LEU A 220 -26.05 21.05 -38.60
C LEU A 220 -26.82 20.24 -39.64
N ARG A 221 -26.12 19.44 -40.46
CA ARG A 221 -26.72 18.57 -41.49
C ARG A 221 -27.12 17.19 -40.96
N HIS A 222 -26.61 16.81 -39.79
CA HIS A 222 -27.07 15.61 -39.08
C HIS A 222 -28.38 15.97 -38.36
N GLU A 223 -29.44 15.18 -38.61
CA GLU A 223 -30.76 15.31 -37.97
C GLU A 223 -30.67 15.27 -36.44
#